data_AF-A0A383D5W1-F1
#
_entry.id   AF-A0A383D5W1-F1
#
_cell.length_a   1.000
_cell.length_b   1.000
_cell.length_c   1.000
_cell.angle_alpha   90.00
_cell.angle_beta   90.00
_cell.angle_gamma   90.00
#
_symmetry.space_group_name_H-M   'P 1'
#
loop_
_entity.id
_entity.type
_entity.pdbx_description
1 polymer ?
#
loop_
_entity_poly.entity_id
_entity_poly.type
_entity_poly.pdbx_seq_one_letter_code
_entity_poly.pdbx_strand_id
1 'polypeptide(L)'
;ILADGLGLGQHPEDKWTKRLTAVVLLTGMVVGLIVIQTGQSPVAAIVMAQAVTILAAPLLAAAMLWLTNQKSIMGKDRNSPGLNFVAGVGFVLLLAMAWYTASAKVWPKISGWLSGGA
;
A
#
# COMPACT_ATOMS: atom_id res chain seq x y z
N ILE A 1 -5.36 -0.03 -10.38
CA ILE A 1 -3.99 -0.62 -10.37
C ILE A 1 -4.01 -2.11 -10.70
N LEU A 2 -4.69 -3.01 -9.97
CA LEU A 2 -4.70 -4.45 -10.33
C LEU A 2 -5.37 -4.73 -11.70
N ALA A 3 -6.55 -4.16 -11.97
CA ALA A 3 -7.22 -4.30 -13.27
C ALA A 3 -6.38 -3.72 -14.43
N ASP A 4 -5.73 -2.59 -14.15
CA ASP A 4 -4.86 -1.85 -15.06
C ASP A 4 -3.57 -2.64 -15.37
N GLY A 5 -2.95 -3.23 -14.34
CA GLY A 5 -1.75 -4.06 -14.46
C GLY A 5 -1.99 -5.42 -15.10
N LEU A 6 -3.22 -5.93 -15.07
CA LEU A 6 -3.63 -7.14 -15.80
C LEU A 6 -4.11 -6.84 -17.24
N GLY A 7 -4.19 -5.56 -17.62
CA GLY A 7 -4.65 -5.13 -18.96
C GLY A 7 -6.13 -5.39 -19.24
N LEU A 8 -6.95 -5.64 -18.21
CA LEU A 8 -8.34 -6.09 -18.32
C LEU A 8 -9.37 -4.95 -18.30
N GLY A 9 -8.92 -3.70 -18.16
CA GLY A 9 -9.77 -2.51 -18.18
C GLY A 9 -9.06 -1.30 -17.59
N GLN A 10 -9.09 -0.20 -18.33
CA GLN A 10 -8.45 1.08 -17.98
C GLN A 10 -9.50 2.08 -17.44
N HIS A 11 -10.78 1.84 -17.75
CA HIS A 11 -11.86 2.75 -17.38
C HIS A 11 -12.66 2.23 -16.17
N PRO A 12 -13.14 3.11 -15.28
CA PRO A 12 -13.98 2.73 -14.14
C PRO A 12 -15.29 2.02 -14.53
N GLU A 13 -15.75 2.24 -15.76
CA GLU A 13 -16.95 1.62 -16.32
C GLU A 13 -16.74 0.19 -16.83
N ASP A 14 -15.49 -0.27 -16.95
CA ASP A 14 -15.16 -1.61 -17.41
C ASP A 14 -15.70 -2.69 -16.46
N LYS A 15 -16.34 -3.71 -17.05
CA LYS A 15 -16.98 -4.80 -16.30
C LYS A 15 -15.99 -5.53 -15.39
N TRP A 16 -14.74 -5.69 -15.82
CA TRP A 16 -13.69 -6.34 -15.04
C TRP A 16 -13.20 -5.49 -13.88
N THR A 17 -13.02 -4.19 -14.09
CA THR A 17 -12.67 -3.23 -13.02
C THR A 17 -13.74 -3.22 -11.93
N LYS A 18 -15.03 -3.18 -12.31
CA LYS A 18 -16.15 -3.25 -11.36
C LYS A 18 -16.19 -4.57 -10.58
N ARG A 19 -15.98 -5.70 -11.25
CA ARG A 19 -15.95 -7.02 -10.60
C ARG A 19 -14.81 -7.14 -9.59
N LEU A 20 -13.61 -6.69 -9.93
CA LEU A 20 -12.45 -6.71 -9.04
C LEU A 20 -12.66 -5.81 -7.81
N THR A 21 -13.22 -4.60 -8.01
CA THR A 21 -13.57 -3.71 -6.90
C THR A 21 -14.64 -4.31 -6.01
N ALA A 22 -15.69 -4.92 -6.58
CA ALA A 22 -16.72 -5.60 -5.81
C ALA A 22 -16.15 -6.76 -4.98
N VAL A 23 -15.25 -7.56 -5.55
CA VAL A 23 -14.57 -8.65 -4.83
C VAL A 23 -13.75 -8.10 -3.66
N VAL A 24 -12.93 -7.06 -3.87
CA VAL A 24 -12.14 -6.43 -2.80
C VAL A 24 -13.03 -5.91 -1.66
N LEU A 25 -14.14 -5.25 -2.00
CA LEU A 25 -15.09 -4.74 -0.99
C LEU A 25 -15.75 -5.87 -0.21
N LEU A 26 -16.18 -6.93 -0.88
CA LEU A 26 -16.75 -8.11 -0.24
C LEU A 26 -15.71 -8.79 0.68
N THR A 27 -14.46 -8.91 0.24
CA THR A 27 -13.38 -9.45 1.08
C THR A 27 -13.18 -8.59 2.34
N GLY A 28 -13.14 -7.27 2.20
CA GLY A 28 -13.02 -6.36 3.35
C GLY A 28 -14.19 -6.51 4.34
N MET A 29 -15.41 -6.65 3.83
CA MET A 29 -16.61 -6.87 4.64
C MET A 29 -16.55 -8.20 5.40
N VAL A 30 -16.17 -9.30 4.73
CA VAL A 30 -16.04 -10.62 5.36
C VAL A 30 -14.99 -10.60 6.48
N VAL A 31 -13.82 -10.01 6.22
CA VAL A 31 -12.77 -9.87 7.25
C VAL A 31 -13.27 -9.05 8.43
N GLY A 32 -13.99 -7.95 8.18
CA GLY A 32 -14.61 -7.14 9.24
C GLY A 32 -15.59 -7.93 10.10
N LEU A 33 -16.47 -8.73 9.47
CA LEU A 33 -17.42 -9.59 10.19
C LEU A 33 -16.72 -10.66 11.04
N ILE A 34 -15.64 -11.27 10.55
CA ILE A 34 -14.85 -12.24 11.31
C ILE A 34 -14.22 -11.57 12.55
N VAL A 35 -13.66 -10.38 12.41
CA VAL A 35 -13.07 -9.63 13.54
C VAL A 35 -14.11 -9.32 14.62
N ILE A 36 -15.32 -8.92 14.21
CA ILE A 36 -16.43 -8.66 15.14
C ILE A 36 -16.87 -9.94 15.86
N GLN A 37 -17.04 -11.05 15.14
CA GLN A 37 -17.46 -12.33 15.73
C GLN A 37 -16.41 -12.96 16.65
N THR A 38 -15.12 -12.81 16.33
CA THR A 38 -14.02 -13.41 17.11
C THR A 38 -13.74 -12.61 18.40
N GLY A 39 -14.35 -11.43 18.58
CA GLY A 39 -14.08 -10.53 19.69
C GLY A 39 -12.62 -10.03 19.74
N GLN A 40 -11.86 -10.27 18.67
CA GLN A 40 -10.46 -9.89 18.58
C GLN A 40 -10.36 -8.37 18.53
N SER A 41 -9.34 -7.79 19.17
CA SER A 41 -9.15 -6.34 19.16
C SER A 41 -9.11 -5.84 17.70
N PRO A 42 -10.02 -4.94 17.27
CA PRO A 42 -10.03 -4.39 15.90
C PRO A 42 -8.69 -3.76 15.52
N VAL A 43 -7.97 -3.29 16.54
CA VAL A 43 -6.60 -2.78 16.46
C VAL A 43 -5.64 -3.77 15.79
N ALA A 44 -5.75 -5.08 16.04
CA ALA A 44 -4.87 -6.08 15.43
C ALA A 44 -5.10 -6.19 13.91
N ALA A 45 -6.36 -6.26 13.47
CA ALA A 45 -6.71 -6.27 12.06
C ALA A 45 -6.26 -4.98 11.35
N ILE A 46 -6.41 -3.82 12.00
CA ILE A 46 -5.93 -2.53 11.50
C ILE A 46 -4.41 -2.53 11.35
N VAL A 47 -3.66 -3.01 12.35
CA VAL A 47 -2.18 -3.07 12.29
C VAL A 47 -1.72 -3.99 11.16
N MET A 48 -2.39 -5.12 10.93
CA MET A 48 -2.09 -6.03 9.81
C MET A 48 -2.34 -5.37 8.45
N ALA A 49 -3.47 -4.69 8.28
CA ALA A 49 -3.77 -3.96 7.05
C ALA A 49 -2.77 -2.82 6.79
N GLN A 50 -2.36 -2.12 7.85
CA GLN A 50 -1.34 -1.07 7.78
C GLN A 50 0.03 -1.63 7.41
N ALA A 51 0.44 -2.79 7.94
CA ALA A 51 1.72 -3.42 7.58
C ALA A 51 1.86 -3.63 6.06
N VAL A 52 0.80 -4.09 5.39
CA VAL A 52 0.77 -4.24 3.93
C VAL A 52 0.88 -2.89 3.22
N THR A 53 0.16 -1.88 3.70
CA THR A 53 0.14 -0.54 3.08
C THR A 53 1.47 0.19 3.25
N ILE A 54 2.13 0.02 4.40
CA ILE A 54 3.45 0.58 4.72
C ILE A 54 4.52 0.07 3.74
N LEU A 55 4.39 -1.16 3.24
CA LEU A 55 5.29 -1.72 2.24
C LEU A 55 4.90 -1.31 0.81
N ALA A 56 3.60 -1.24 0.52
CA ALA A 56 3.09 -0.88 -0.80
C ALA A 56 3.38 0.57 -1.18
N ALA A 57 3.25 1.52 -0.25
CA ALA A 57 3.49 2.94 -0.49
C ALA A 57 4.92 3.29 -0.98
N PRO A 58 6.01 2.85 -0.32
CA PRO A 58 7.36 3.09 -0.80
C PRO A 58 7.64 2.37 -2.12
N LEU A 59 7.09 1.18 -2.34
CA LEU A 59 7.24 0.49 -3.62
C LEU A 59 6.60 1.30 -4.77
N LEU A 60 5.40 1.84 -4.57
CA LEU A 60 4.73 2.70 -5.54
C LEU A 60 5.49 4.01 -5.77
N ALA A 61 6.00 4.64 -4.71
CA ALA A 61 6.79 5.86 -4.81
C ALA A 61 8.10 5.60 -5.58
N ALA A 62 8.77 4.48 -5.33
CA ALA A 62 9.96 4.07 -6.07
C ALA A 62 9.65 3.82 -7.56
N ALA A 63 8.56 3.11 -7.86
CA ALA A 63 8.13 2.85 -9.24
C ALA A 63 7.81 4.16 -9.98
N MET A 64 7.12 5.10 -9.33
CA MET A 64 6.83 6.42 -9.91
C MET A 64 8.08 7.26 -10.14
N LEU A 65 9.00 7.30 -9.16
CA LEU A 65 10.26 8.02 -9.29
C LEU A 65 11.16 7.42 -10.37
N TRP A 66 11.11 6.10 -10.56
CA TRP A 66 11.77 5.42 -11.68
C TRP A 66 11.13 5.79 -13.02
N LEU A 67 9.80 5.67 -13.13
CA LEU A 67 9.05 5.91 -14.37
C LEU A 67 9.22 7.36 -14.86
N THR A 68 9.14 8.32 -13.94
CA THR A 68 9.25 9.76 -14.22
C THR A 68 10.66 10.21 -14.57
N ASN A 69 11.69 9.47 -14.12
CA ASN A 69 13.08 9.67 -14.57
C ASN A 69 13.39 8.95 -15.89
N GLN A 70 12.56 7.99 -16.32
CA GLN A 70 12.85 7.19 -17.50
C GLN A 70 12.62 7.97 -18.79
N LYS A 71 13.72 8.25 -19.47
CA LYS A 71 13.80 8.95 -20.76
C LYS A 71 12.97 8.30 -21.87
N SER A 72 12.79 6.99 -21.80
CA SER A 72 12.00 6.20 -22.74
C SER A 72 10.48 6.35 -22.57
N ILE A 73 10.01 6.79 -21.40
CA ILE A 73 8.57 6.83 -21.08
C ILE A 73 8.08 8.29 -20.99
N MET A 74 8.84 9.15 -20.32
CA MET A 74 8.43 10.55 -20.07
C MET A 74 8.86 11.54 -21.19
N GLY A 75 9.67 11.11 -22.16
CA GLY A 75 9.98 11.93 -23.34
C GLY A 75 10.63 13.29 -23.00
N LYS A 76 10.01 14.42 -23.35
CA LYS A 76 10.52 15.77 -23.03
C LYS A 76 10.15 16.23 -21.60
N ASP A 77 9.14 15.63 -20.98
CA ASP A 77 8.58 16.01 -19.68
C ASP A 77 9.24 15.28 -18.52
N ARG A 78 10.53 14.94 -18.66
CA ARG A 78 11.29 14.28 -17.60
C ARG A 78 11.33 15.16 -16.38
N ASN A 79 11.39 14.49 -15.24
CA ASN A 79 11.61 15.15 -13.98
C ASN A 79 12.86 16.05 -14.06
N SER A 80 12.69 17.35 -13.86
CA SER A 80 13.81 18.29 -13.80
C SER A 80 14.61 18.04 -12.51
N PRO A 81 15.91 18.38 -12.45
CA PRO A 81 16.77 18.06 -11.31
C PRO A 81 16.21 18.53 -9.96
N GLY A 82 15.53 19.69 -9.93
CA GLY A 82 14.85 20.21 -8.74
C GLY A 82 13.64 19.37 -8.31
N LEU A 83 12.83 18.89 -9.26
CA LEU A 83 11.69 18.04 -8.94
C LEU A 83 12.14 16.63 -8.53
N ASN A 84 13.29 16.17 -9.01
CA ASN A 84 13.91 14.92 -8.56
C ASN A 84 14.46 15.03 -7.13
N PHE A 85 14.99 16.20 -6.74
CA PHE A 85 15.36 16.47 -5.36
C PHE A 85 14.15 16.44 -4.43
N VAL A 86 13.06 17.13 -4.78
CA VAL A 86 11.82 17.11 -3.98
C VAL A 86 11.22 15.70 -3.90
N ALA A 87 11.19 14.97 -5.02
CA ALA A 87 10.71 13.59 -5.05
C ALA A 87 11.59 12.66 -4.20
N GLY A 88 12.91 12.86 -4.22
CA GLY A 88 13.86 12.14 -3.35
C GLY A 88 13.65 12.43 -1.88
N VAL A 89 13.46 13.69 -1.49
CA VAL A 89 13.14 14.09 -0.11
C VAL A 89 11.81 13.46 0.34
N GLY A 90 10.77 13.52 -0.51
CA GLY A 90 9.48 12.89 -0.24
C GLY A 90 9.60 11.37 -0.07
N PHE A 91 10.43 10.73 -0.90
CA PHE A 91 10.69 9.29 -0.80
C PHE A 91 11.41 8.92 0.50
N VAL A 92 12.42 9.68 0.92
CA VAL A 92 13.12 9.49 2.20
C VAL A 92 12.17 9.68 3.38
N LEU A 93 11.29 10.69 3.33
CA LEU A 93 10.24 10.90 4.33
C LEU A 93 9.27 9.72 4.41
N LEU A 94 8.84 9.18 3.27
CA LEU A 94 7.98 7.99 3.22
C LEU A 94 8.68 6.77 3.82
N LEU A 95 9.96 6.56 3.53
CA LEU A 95 10.75 5.49 4.16
C LEU A 95 10.89 5.67 5.66
N ALA A 96 11.12 6.90 6.14
CA ALA A 96 11.19 7.20 7.56
C ALA A 96 9.86 6.95 8.27
N MET A 97 8.73 7.35 7.68
CA MET A 97 7.40 7.07 8.22
C MET A 97 7.06 5.58 8.19
N ALA A 98 7.44 4.88 7.12
CA ALA A 98 7.27 3.44 7.00
C ALA A 98 8.05 2.71 8.10
N TRP A 99 9.30 3.09 8.30
CA TRP A 99 10.16 2.56 9.37
C TRP A 99 9.57 2.84 10.75
N TYR A 100 9.20 4.09 11.04
CA TYR A 100 8.60 4.45 12.32
C TYR A 100 7.31 3.67 12.59
N THR A 101 6.44 3.53 11.59
CA THR A 101 5.16 2.83 11.77
C THR A 101 5.36 1.32 11.92
N ALA A 102 6.31 0.73 11.18
CA ALA A 102 6.68 -0.67 11.32
C ALA A 102 7.28 -0.97 12.71
N SER A 103 8.25 -0.17 13.15
CA SER A 103 8.91 -0.39 14.45
C SER A 103 8.04 -0.02 15.65
N ALA A 104 7.25 1.07 15.57
CA ALA A 104 6.49 1.57 16.72
C ALA A 104 5.09 0.96 16.87
N LYS A 105 4.44 0.55 15.76
CA LYS A 105 3.06 0.02 15.81
C LYS A 105 2.97 -1.46 15.46
N VAL A 106 3.77 -1.92 14.49
CA VAL A 106 3.69 -3.30 13.99
C VAL A 106 4.51 -4.24 14.87
N TRP A 107 5.78 -3.91 15.14
CA TRP A 107 6.69 -4.72 15.95
C TRP A 107 6.17 -5.09 17.35
N PRO A 108 5.68 -4.16 18.21
CA PRO A 108 5.19 -4.50 19.54
C PRO A 108 3.93 -5.38 19.52
N LYS A 109 3.10 -5.25 18.48
CA LYS A 109 1.89 -6.07 18.33
C LYS A 109 2.21 -7.48 17.85
N ILE A 110 3.21 -7.62 16.97
CA ILE A 110 3.76 -8.92 16.54
C ILE A 110 4.48 -9.60 17.71
N SER A 111 5.30 -8.88 18.47
CA SER A 111 5.99 -9.43 19.63
C SER A 111 5.02 -9.85 20.73
N GLY A 112 3.95 -9.10 20.96
CA GLY A 112 2.87 -9.47 21.88
C GLY A 112 2.12 -10.74 21.46
N TRP A 113 2.05 -11.04 20.16
CA TRP A 113 1.46 -12.28 19.62
C TRP A 113 2.41 -13.47 19.74
N LEU A 114 3.72 -13.24 19.53
CA LEU A 114 4.78 -14.23 19.77
C LEU A 114 4.97 -14.56 21.26
N SER A 115 4.74 -13.60 22.17
CA SER A 115 4.83 -13.83 23.62
C SER A 115 3.53 -14.35 24.24
N GLY A 116 2.38 -14.16 23.57
CA GLY A 116 1.08 -14.70 23.99
C GLY A 116 0.77 -16.09 23.43
N GLY A 117 1.74 -16.72 22.74
CA GLY A 117 1.70 -18.09 22.27
C GLY A 117 2.27 -19.08 23.28
N ALA A 118 1.77 -19.04 24.52
CA ALA A 118 1.85 -20.10 25.53
C ALA A 118 0.59 -20.05 26.39
#